data_AF-A0A498LH74-F1
#
_entry.id   AF-A0A498LH74-F1
#
_cell.length_a   1.000
_cell.length_b   1.000
_cell.length_c   1.000
_cell.angle_alpha   90.00
_cell.angle_beta   90.00
_cell.angle_gamma   90.00
#
_symmetry.space_group_name_H-M   'P 1'
#
loop_
_entity.id
_entity.type
_entity.pdbx_description
1 polymer ?
#
loop_
_entity_poly.entity_id
_entity_poly.type
_entity_poly.pdbx_seq_one_letter_code
_entity_poly.pdbx_strand_id
1 'polypeptide(L)'
;MTEERCPQLVDYFVVAGLTGDSSPLDEEGQQRGVRAVQPVTDLAVIARGLGEDVPEGFTCIEKTQGGHPAELSAGLLNNPHMFLCYRRGHDKPPIEELGVLYEGKDPVRPGWQVIETTPYSRSASLSSGGPATHRTFLMFRRAPDSQALNTLGVTEISLLMPSKGETAPHTYCRVDKNLNTGMVMIH
;
A
#
# COMPACT_ATOMS: atom_id res chain seq x y z
N MET A 1 -11.12 41.76 -29.52
CA MET A 1 -11.94 40.87 -28.68
C MET A 1 -12.08 39.57 -29.42
N THR A 2 -11.48 38.50 -28.90
CA THR A 2 -11.69 37.14 -29.39
C THR A 2 -11.95 36.30 -28.16
N GLU A 3 -13.18 35.85 -28.05
CA GLU A 3 -13.69 34.99 -26.99
C GLU A 3 -13.09 33.58 -27.07
N GLU A 4 -13.03 33.01 -25.87
CA GLU A 4 -12.79 31.66 -25.39
C GLU A 4 -12.90 30.45 -26.33
N ARG A 5 -12.05 29.45 -26.07
CA ARG A 5 -12.51 28.07 -25.90
C ARG A 5 -11.55 27.26 -25.02
N CYS A 6 -12.00 26.88 -23.82
CA CYS A 6 -11.33 25.91 -22.97
C CYS A 6 -11.23 24.56 -23.71
N PRO A 7 -10.14 23.77 -23.55
CA PRO A 7 -10.06 22.45 -24.17
C PRO A 7 -11.14 21.53 -23.58
N GLN A 8 -12.00 21.00 -24.46
CA GLN A 8 -13.09 20.10 -24.12
C GLN A 8 -12.51 18.72 -23.79
N LEU A 9 -12.87 18.19 -22.61
CA LEU A 9 -12.58 16.83 -22.17
C LEU A 9 -13.18 15.85 -23.16
N VAL A 10 -12.37 14.96 -23.72
CA VAL A 10 -12.82 13.94 -24.66
C VAL A 10 -13.13 12.68 -23.87
N ASP A 11 -14.42 12.36 -23.71
CA ASP A 11 -14.86 11.09 -23.13
C ASP A 11 -14.53 9.95 -24.09
N TYR A 12 -13.54 9.14 -23.73
CA TYR A 12 -13.29 7.86 -24.38
C TYR A 12 -14.27 6.83 -23.82
N PHE A 13 -15.35 6.54 -24.54
CA PHE A 13 -16.16 5.35 -24.30
C PHE A 13 -15.76 4.24 -25.27
N VAL A 14 -15.42 3.06 -24.75
CA VAL A 14 -15.20 1.85 -25.54
C VAL A 14 -16.55 1.19 -25.76
N VAL A 15 -16.97 1.07 -27.02
CA VAL A 15 -18.16 0.31 -27.42
C VAL A 15 -17.76 -1.15 -27.61
N ALA A 16 -18.18 -2.03 -26.70
CA ALA A 16 -18.15 -3.47 -26.94
C ALA A 16 -19.39 -3.88 -27.75
N GLY A 17 -19.16 -4.54 -28.89
CA GLY A 17 -20.19 -4.85 -29.88
C GLY A 17 -21.31 -5.76 -29.37
N LEU A 18 -22.55 -5.35 -29.67
CA LEU A 18 -23.74 -6.20 -29.64
C LEU A 18 -23.68 -7.21 -30.80
N THR A 19 -23.87 -8.50 -30.49
CA THR A 19 -24.52 -9.44 -31.41
C THR A 19 -25.80 -9.90 -30.74
N GLY A 20 -26.90 -9.78 -31.47
CA GLY A 20 -28.26 -9.82 -30.95
C GLY A 20 -28.75 -11.22 -30.62
N ASP A 21 -29.52 -11.32 -29.55
CA ASP A 21 -30.93 -11.69 -29.68
C ASP A 21 -31.71 -11.11 -28.49
N SER A 22 -32.83 -10.46 -28.77
CA SER A 22 -33.63 -9.72 -27.81
C SER A 22 -34.56 -10.64 -27.00
N SER A 23 -34.61 -10.46 -25.68
CA SER A 23 -35.84 -10.61 -24.89
C SER A 23 -35.96 -9.42 -23.94
N PRO A 24 -37.15 -8.80 -23.79
CA PRO A 24 -37.32 -7.65 -22.92
C PRO A 24 -37.71 -8.12 -21.50
N LEU A 25 -37.14 -7.43 -20.51
CA LEU A 25 -37.63 -7.26 -19.13
C LEU A 25 -37.51 -8.47 -18.19
N ASP A 26 -36.62 -8.37 -17.19
CA ASP A 26 -37.10 -8.13 -15.83
C ASP A 26 -36.06 -7.32 -15.01
N GLU A 27 -36.57 -6.49 -14.11
CA GLU A 27 -35.85 -5.51 -13.33
C GLU A 27 -34.99 -6.15 -12.23
N GLU A 28 -33.75 -6.53 -12.55
CA GLU A 28 -32.72 -6.60 -11.52
C GLU A 28 -31.45 -5.93 -12.05
N GLY A 29 -31.23 -4.70 -11.59
CA GLY A 29 -30.05 -3.90 -11.84
C GLY A 29 -28.80 -4.52 -11.23
N GLN A 30 -28.41 -5.70 -11.70
CA GLN A 30 -27.09 -6.23 -11.47
C GLN A 30 -26.17 -5.61 -12.50
N GLN A 31 -25.85 -4.34 -12.26
CA GLN A 31 -24.60 -3.78 -12.73
C GLN A 31 -23.51 -4.80 -12.37
N ARG A 32 -22.97 -5.51 -13.35
CA ARG A 32 -21.64 -6.09 -13.25
C ARG A 32 -20.63 -4.94 -13.21
N GLY A 33 -20.76 -4.09 -12.20
CA GLY A 33 -19.75 -3.13 -11.83
C GLY A 33 -18.55 -3.93 -11.42
N VAL A 34 -17.40 -3.61 -12.01
CA VAL A 34 -16.11 -3.89 -11.39
C VAL A 34 -16.26 -3.47 -9.93
N ARG A 35 -16.26 -4.42 -8.99
CA ARG A 35 -16.32 -4.07 -7.57
C ARG A 35 -15.19 -3.10 -7.33
N ALA A 36 -15.50 -1.84 -7.02
CA ALA A 36 -14.50 -0.84 -6.70
C ALA A 36 -13.65 -1.39 -5.56
N VAL A 37 -12.35 -1.57 -5.81
CA VAL A 37 -11.42 -2.04 -4.78
C VAL A 37 -11.40 -0.99 -3.69
N GLN A 38 -11.73 -1.38 -2.46
CA GLN A 38 -11.68 -0.48 -1.33
C GLN A 38 -10.25 0.02 -1.11
N PRO A 39 -10.05 1.30 -0.77
CA PRO A 39 -8.71 1.83 -0.53
C PRO A 39 -8.12 1.26 0.75
N VAL A 40 -6.80 1.26 0.84
CA VAL A 40 -6.06 0.93 2.05
C VAL A 40 -6.27 2.04 3.07
N THR A 41 -6.81 1.69 4.22
CA THR A 41 -7.08 2.63 5.31
C THR A 41 -6.07 2.49 6.43
N ASP A 42 -5.58 1.29 6.73
CA ASP A 42 -4.60 1.07 7.81
C ASP A 42 -3.46 0.14 7.40
N LEU A 43 -2.33 0.31 8.09
CA LEU A 43 -1.13 -0.52 7.98
C LEU A 43 -0.72 -1.00 9.36
N ALA A 44 -0.13 -2.19 9.41
CA ALA A 44 0.48 -2.75 10.60
C ALA A 44 1.73 -3.54 10.22
N VAL A 45 2.69 -3.60 11.13
CA VAL A 45 3.83 -4.52 11.03
C VAL A 45 3.67 -5.55 12.13
N ILE A 46 3.83 -6.83 11.80
CA ILE A 46 3.79 -7.93 12.77
C ILE A 46 5.11 -8.69 12.80
N ALA A 47 5.47 -9.20 13.97
CA ALA A 47 6.66 -10.02 14.21
C ALA A 47 6.26 -11.50 14.37
N ARG A 48 6.15 -12.24 13.26
CA ARG A 48 5.74 -13.65 13.30
C ARG A 48 6.72 -14.54 14.06
N GLY A 49 8.00 -14.18 14.06
CA GLY A 49 9.04 -14.88 14.83
C GLY A 49 8.84 -14.79 16.34
N LEU A 50 8.02 -13.83 16.80
CA LEU A 50 7.66 -13.64 18.21
C LEU A 50 6.25 -14.15 18.53
N GLY A 51 5.63 -14.91 17.62
CA GLY A 51 4.30 -15.48 17.80
C GLY A 51 3.15 -14.50 17.59
N GLU A 52 3.36 -13.41 16.83
CA GLU A 52 2.29 -12.47 16.50
C GLU A 52 1.48 -12.94 15.29
N ASP A 53 0.15 -12.87 15.40
CA ASP A 53 -0.80 -13.18 14.33
C ASP A 53 -1.27 -11.94 13.58
N VAL A 54 -1.80 -12.14 12.37
CA VAL A 54 -2.39 -11.07 11.56
C VAL A 54 -3.60 -10.47 12.29
N PRO A 55 -3.66 -9.14 12.50
CA PRO A 55 -4.79 -8.52 13.18
C PRO A 55 -6.11 -8.75 12.45
N GLU A 56 -7.22 -8.73 13.18
CA GLU A 56 -8.55 -8.91 12.60
C GLU A 56 -8.84 -7.87 11.50
N GLY A 57 -9.30 -8.36 10.34
CA GLY A 57 -9.61 -7.53 9.18
C GLY A 57 -8.39 -7.08 8.36
N PHE A 58 -7.16 -7.44 8.76
CA PHE A 58 -5.95 -7.15 7.99
C PHE A 58 -5.59 -8.30 7.04
N THR A 59 -4.95 -7.94 5.93
CA THR A 59 -4.30 -8.86 4.99
C THR A 59 -2.80 -8.74 5.15
N CYS A 60 -2.09 -9.86 5.32
CA CYS A 60 -0.63 -9.90 5.41
C CYS A 60 0.00 -10.12 4.04
N ILE A 61 1.04 -9.33 3.72
CA ILE A 61 1.88 -9.52 2.54
C ILE A 61 2.98 -10.53 2.90
N GLU A 62 2.73 -11.80 2.64
CA GLU A 62 3.69 -12.88 2.97
C GLU A 62 4.70 -13.15 1.86
N LYS A 63 4.36 -12.80 0.61
CA LYS A 63 5.18 -13.07 -0.56
C LYS A 63 5.29 -11.85 -1.45
N THR A 64 6.44 -11.71 -2.11
CA THR A 64 6.64 -10.74 -3.18
C THR A 64 5.85 -11.14 -4.41
N GLN A 65 5.76 -10.25 -5.41
CA GLN A 65 5.13 -10.55 -6.70
C GLN A 65 5.80 -11.74 -7.43
N GLY A 66 7.09 -11.96 -7.22
CA GLY A 66 7.81 -13.14 -7.73
C GLY A 66 7.70 -14.39 -6.87
N GLY A 67 6.92 -14.37 -5.77
CA GLY A 67 6.68 -15.53 -4.91
C GLY A 67 7.74 -15.76 -3.82
N HIS A 68 8.70 -14.86 -3.64
CA HIS A 68 9.70 -14.94 -2.57
C HIS A 68 9.11 -14.50 -1.22
N PRO A 69 9.61 -14.99 -0.08
CA PRO A 69 9.17 -14.52 1.23
C PRO A 69 9.31 -12.99 1.35
N ALA A 70 8.22 -12.32 1.72
CA ALA A 70 8.16 -10.86 1.83
C ALA A 70 8.60 -10.35 3.22
N GLU A 71 9.72 -10.88 3.70
CA GLU A 71 10.18 -10.68 5.06
C GLU A 71 11.03 -9.41 5.18
N LEU A 72 10.53 -8.44 5.95
CA LEU A 72 11.11 -7.10 6.09
C LEU A 72 12.37 -7.07 6.98
N SER A 73 12.55 -8.08 7.83
CA SER A 73 13.68 -8.20 8.76
C SER A 73 14.69 -9.27 8.35
N ALA A 74 14.64 -9.74 7.09
CA ALA A 74 15.56 -10.75 6.59
C ALA A 74 17.03 -10.33 6.78
N GLY A 75 17.82 -11.16 7.45
CA GLY A 75 19.24 -10.88 7.71
C GLY A 75 19.55 -10.18 9.04
N LEU A 76 18.55 -9.90 9.88
CA LEU A 76 18.80 -9.53 11.29
C LEU A 76 19.22 -10.76 12.11
N LEU A 77 20.14 -10.59 13.07
CA LEU A 77 20.74 -11.70 13.83
C LEU A 77 19.72 -12.49 14.67
N ASN A 78 18.74 -11.81 15.26
CA ASN A 78 17.65 -12.37 16.06
C ASN A 78 16.33 -12.48 15.28
N ASN A 79 16.41 -12.39 13.95
CA ASN A 79 15.34 -12.19 12.99
C ASN A 79 13.90 -12.34 13.52
N PRO A 80 13.21 -11.23 13.86
CA PRO A 80 11.84 -11.28 14.37
C PRO A 80 10.78 -11.69 13.33
N HIS A 81 11.19 -11.95 12.07
CA HIS A 81 10.33 -12.27 10.95
C HIS A 81 9.18 -11.25 10.77
N MET A 82 9.56 -10.01 10.43
CA MET A 82 8.65 -8.88 10.28
C MET A 82 7.91 -8.90 8.94
N PHE A 83 6.60 -8.71 8.96
CA PHE A 83 5.74 -8.65 7.76
C PHE A 83 4.83 -7.42 7.77
N LEU A 84 4.56 -6.87 6.58
CA LEU A 84 3.59 -5.79 6.39
C LEU A 84 2.18 -6.35 6.24
N CYS A 85 1.25 -5.78 7.00
CA CYS A 85 -0.17 -6.02 6.91
C CYS A 85 -0.89 -4.73 6.53
N TYR A 86 -2.00 -4.84 5.79
CA TYR A 86 -2.85 -3.72 5.44
C TYR A 86 -4.33 -4.06 5.62
N ARG A 87 -5.15 -3.06 5.91
CA ARG A 87 -6.61 -3.20 5.93
C ARG A 87 -7.21 -2.24 4.89
N ARG A 88 -8.22 -2.72 4.18
CA ARG A 88 -8.99 -1.91 3.22
C ARG A 88 -10.35 -1.56 3.82
N GLY A 89 -10.89 -0.39 3.48
CA GLY A 89 -12.19 0.06 3.97
C GLY A 89 -12.55 1.47 3.55
N HIS A 90 -13.70 1.95 4.03
CA HIS A 90 -14.17 3.33 3.87
C HIS A 90 -14.47 3.99 5.22
N ASP A 91 -14.11 3.32 6.32
CA ASP A 91 -14.36 3.78 7.69
C ASP A 91 -13.37 4.85 8.14
N LYS A 92 -12.28 5.04 7.40
CA LYS A 92 -11.24 6.05 7.64
C LYS A 92 -10.78 6.65 6.32
N PRO A 93 -10.19 7.86 6.31
CA PRO A 93 -9.58 8.40 5.12
C PRO A 93 -8.49 7.46 4.57
N PRO A 94 -8.34 7.38 3.24
CA PRO A 94 -7.38 6.49 2.62
C PRO A 94 -5.93 6.90 2.90
N ILE A 95 -5.03 5.91 2.88
CA ILE A 95 -3.59 6.16 2.82
C ILE A 95 -3.25 6.65 1.41
N GLU A 96 -2.51 7.75 1.32
CA GLU A 96 -2.10 8.36 0.06
C GLU A 96 -0.67 7.97 -0.31
N GLU A 97 0.22 7.84 0.68
CA GLU A 97 1.63 7.59 0.44
C GLU A 97 2.24 6.65 1.49
N LEU A 98 3.24 5.89 1.05
CA LEU A 98 4.07 5.00 1.87
C LEU A 98 5.52 5.46 1.86
N GLY A 99 6.24 5.17 2.95
CA GLY A 99 7.61 5.63 3.14
C GLY A 99 8.39 4.78 4.13
N VAL A 100 9.70 5.01 4.15
CA VAL A 100 10.64 4.43 5.11
C VAL A 100 11.34 5.55 5.86
N LEU A 101 11.33 5.47 7.19
CA LEU A 101 12.05 6.37 8.08
C LEU A 101 13.36 5.73 8.53
N TYR A 102 14.45 6.48 8.44
CA TYR A 102 15.72 6.16 9.09
C TYR A 102 15.90 7.11 10.28
N GLU A 103 15.63 6.61 11.47
CA GLU A 103 15.65 7.38 12.71
C GLU A 103 17.04 8.00 12.95
N GLY A 104 17.08 9.31 13.20
CA GLY A 104 18.31 10.08 13.39
C GLY A 104 19.00 10.54 12.10
N LYS A 105 18.55 10.10 10.92
CA LYS A 105 19.03 10.60 9.62
C LYS A 105 18.07 11.59 8.99
N ASP A 106 16.77 11.30 9.02
CA ASP A 106 15.74 12.10 8.38
C ASP A 106 14.68 12.56 9.39
N PRO A 107 14.27 13.83 9.40
CA PRO A 107 13.12 14.25 10.20
C PRO A 107 11.82 13.67 9.64
N VAL A 108 10.85 13.42 10.51
CA VAL A 108 9.50 13.02 10.09
C VAL A 108 8.83 14.21 9.40
N ARG A 109 8.37 14.00 8.16
CA ARG A 109 7.65 15.01 7.39
C ARG A 109 6.29 15.32 8.01
N PRO A 110 5.80 16.58 7.97
CA PRO A 110 4.46 16.92 8.47
C PRO A 110 3.36 16.06 7.83
N GLY A 111 2.39 15.61 8.63
CA GLY A 111 1.27 14.77 8.18
C GLY A 111 1.61 13.28 8.00
N TRP A 112 2.86 12.88 8.19
CA TRP A 112 3.25 11.47 8.17
C TRP A 112 3.14 10.84 9.56
N GLN A 113 2.71 9.58 9.60
CA GLN A 113 2.61 8.74 10.79
C GLN A 113 3.63 7.61 10.69
N VAL A 114 4.31 7.32 11.79
CA VAL A 114 5.35 6.28 11.87
C VAL A 114 4.75 5.04 12.53
N ILE A 115 4.99 3.86 11.96
CA ILE A 115 4.64 2.58 12.58
C ILE A 115 5.79 2.18 13.50
N GLU A 116 5.76 2.70 14.72
CA GLU A 116 6.81 2.47 15.72
C GLU A 116 6.65 1.13 16.45
N THR A 117 5.40 0.67 16.57
CA THR A 117 5.04 -0.53 17.33
C THR A 117 4.18 -1.49 16.52
N THR A 118 4.34 -2.78 16.80
CA THR A 118 3.43 -3.82 16.33
C THR A 118 2.09 -3.71 17.08
N PRO A 119 1.00 -4.27 16.54
CA PRO A 119 -0.28 -4.37 17.25
C PRO A 119 -0.19 -5.03 18.64
N TYR A 120 0.90 -5.77 18.91
CA TYR A 120 1.16 -6.45 20.17
C TYR A 120 2.16 -5.67 21.07
N SER A 121 2.30 -4.37 20.84
CA SER A 121 3.15 -3.45 21.64
C SER A 121 4.64 -3.80 21.66
N ARG A 122 5.14 -4.46 20.59
CA ARG A 122 6.58 -4.66 20.37
C ARG A 122 7.11 -3.60 19.43
N SER A 123 8.43 -3.41 19.38
CA SER A 123 9.02 -2.49 18.39
C SER A 123 8.82 -3.02 16.97
N ALA A 124 8.35 -2.17 16.05
CA ALA A 124 8.24 -2.46 14.63
C ALA A 124 9.52 -2.09 13.84
N SER A 125 10.67 -2.01 14.51
CA SER A 125 11.94 -1.67 13.87
C SER A 125 12.43 -2.78 12.93
N LEU A 126 12.88 -2.37 11.75
CA LEU A 126 13.40 -3.24 10.69
C LEU A 126 14.95 -3.29 10.66
N SER A 127 15.62 -2.89 11.75
CA SER A 127 17.08 -2.97 11.89
C SER A 127 17.49 -3.58 13.23
N SER A 128 18.76 -4.03 13.37
CA SER A 128 19.19 -4.83 14.53
C SER A 128 19.42 -4.02 15.82
N GLY A 129 19.10 -2.72 15.86
CA GLY A 129 19.07 -1.92 17.08
C GLY A 129 20.44 -1.69 17.76
N GLY A 130 21.56 -1.85 17.04
CA GLY A 130 22.90 -1.58 17.56
C GLY A 130 23.21 -0.08 17.72
N PRO A 131 24.18 0.28 18.58
CA PRO A 131 24.50 1.68 18.90
C PRO A 131 25.01 2.52 17.71
N ALA A 132 25.44 1.87 16.62
CA ALA A 132 25.89 2.52 15.38
C ALA A 132 24.89 2.40 14.22
N THR A 133 23.74 1.76 14.43
CA THR A 133 22.76 1.52 13.37
C THR A 133 21.52 2.36 13.59
N HIS A 134 21.17 3.20 12.60
CA HIS A 134 19.89 3.89 12.58
C HIS A 134 18.73 2.90 12.63
N ARG A 135 17.70 3.20 13.42
CA ARG A 135 16.48 2.40 13.42
C ARG A 135 15.69 2.67 12.15
N THR A 136 15.20 1.62 11.52
CA THR A 136 14.39 1.74 10.30
C THR A 136 12.95 1.43 10.64
N PHE A 137 12.03 2.30 10.24
CA PHE A 137 10.58 2.13 10.44
C PHE A 137 9.82 2.38 9.14
N LEU A 138 8.63 1.81 9.03
CA LEU A 138 7.68 2.19 8.00
C LEU A 138 6.89 3.43 8.45
N MET A 139 6.54 4.27 7.49
CA MET A 139 5.73 5.45 7.71
C MET A 139 4.72 5.60 6.57
N PHE A 140 3.62 6.28 6.83
CA PHE A 140 2.59 6.54 5.82
C PHE A 140 1.99 7.93 5.99
N ARG A 141 1.42 8.47 4.91
CA ARG A 141 0.61 9.69 4.94
C ARG A 141 -0.83 9.33 4.63
N ARG A 142 -1.74 9.80 5.48
CA ARG A 142 -3.18 9.63 5.30
C ARG A 142 -3.79 10.91 4.73
N ALA A 143 -4.80 10.76 3.88
CA ALA A 143 -5.62 11.88 3.43
C ALA A 143 -6.23 12.61 4.64
N PRO A 144 -6.34 13.95 4.61
CA PRO A 144 -7.09 14.67 5.62
C PRO A 144 -8.58 14.31 5.54
N ASP A 145 -9.28 14.32 6.66
CA ASP A 145 -10.73 13.97 6.71
C ASP A 145 -11.58 14.83 5.76
N SER A 146 -11.16 16.07 5.52
CA SER A 146 -11.83 17.00 4.59
C SER A 146 -11.75 16.61 3.11
N GLN A 147 -10.81 15.75 2.71
CA GLN A 147 -10.58 15.35 1.31
C GLN A 147 -10.76 13.84 1.07
N ALA A 148 -11.18 13.08 2.08
CA ALA A 148 -11.23 11.62 2.04
C ALA A 148 -12.04 11.01 0.88
N LEU A 149 -13.07 11.72 0.39
CA LEU A 149 -13.94 11.27 -0.70
C LEU A 149 -13.43 11.61 -2.12
N ASN A 150 -12.49 12.56 -2.24
CA ASN A 150 -12.01 13.08 -3.52
C ASN A 150 -10.54 12.73 -3.84
N THR A 151 -9.84 12.09 -2.91
CA THR A 151 -8.45 11.66 -3.08
C THR A 151 -8.38 10.24 -3.67
N LEU A 152 -7.43 10.03 -4.59
CA LEU A 152 -7.02 8.69 -5.01
C LEU A 152 -6.13 8.07 -3.92
N GLY A 153 -6.70 7.15 -3.15
CA GLY A 153 -5.99 6.37 -2.15
C GLY A 153 -5.19 5.21 -2.75
N VAL A 154 -4.17 4.76 -2.01
CA VAL A 154 -3.50 3.48 -2.24
C VAL A 154 -4.55 2.37 -2.24
N THR A 155 -4.63 1.59 -3.32
CA THR A 155 -5.54 0.45 -3.38
C THR A 155 -4.79 -0.85 -3.18
N GLU A 156 -3.54 -0.96 -3.64
CA GLU A 156 -2.74 -2.18 -3.56
C GLU A 156 -1.34 -1.87 -3.03
N ILE A 157 -0.74 -2.80 -2.31
CA ILE A 157 0.62 -2.68 -1.81
C ILE A 157 1.33 -3.97 -2.13
N SER A 158 2.51 -3.86 -2.70
CA SER A 158 3.34 -5.00 -3.05
C SER A 158 4.79 -4.78 -2.68
N LEU A 159 5.47 -5.89 -2.40
CA LEU A 159 6.89 -5.91 -2.12
C LEU A 159 7.60 -6.61 -3.28
N LEU A 160 8.73 -6.05 -3.68
CA LEU A 160 9.57 -6.54 -4.76
C LEU A 160 10.97 -6.82 -4.27
N MET A 161 11.62 -7.78 -4.90
CA MET A 161 13.02 -8.13 -4.66
C MET A 161 13.83 -7.97 -5.95
N PRO A 162 14.36 -6.77 -6.25
CA PRO A 162 15.15 -6.52 -7.46
C PRO A 162 16.38 -7.42 -7.60
N SER A 163 16.97 -7.85 -6.48
CA SER A 163 18.09 -8.81 -6.47
C SER A 163 17.72 -10.19 -7.03
N LYS A 164 16.42 -10.48 -7.17
CA LYS A 164 15.87 -11.68 -7.82
C LYS A 164 15.30 -11.39 -9.22
N GLY A 165 15.57 -10.21 -9.78
CA GLY A 165 15.11 -9.81 -11.10
C GLY A 165 13.67 -9.29 -11.13
N GLU A 166 13.02 -9.08 -9.97
CA GLU A 166 11.68 -8.51 -9.91
C GLU A 166 11.69 -7.02 -10.28
N THR A 167 10.73 -6.60 -11.10
CA THR A 167 10.58 -5.22 -11.57
C THR A 167 9.17 -4.71 -11.26
N ALA A 168 9.06 -3.43 -10.90
CA ALA A 168 7.77 -2.82 -10.63
C ALA A 168 6.93 -2.73 -11.91
N PRO A 169 5.64 -3.14 -11.87
CA PRO A 169 4.73 -2.92 -12.99
C PRO A 169 4.54 -1.41 -13.22
N HIS A 170 4.22 -1.03 -14.46
CA HIS A 170 4.07 0.39 -14.85
C HIS A 170 2.93 1.14 -14.15
N THR A 171 2.02 0.43 -13.49
CA THR A 171 0.85 0.99 -12.80
C THR A 171 1.09 1.28 -11.33
N TYR A 172 2.31 1.04 -10.82
CA TYR A 172 2.64 1.21 -9.41
C TYR A 172 3.62 2.35 -9.18
N CYS A 173 3.44 3.04 -8.07
CA CYS A 173 4.38 4.01 -7.52
C CYS A 173 5.41 3.30 -6.64
N ARG A 174 6.69 3.55 -6.91
CA ARG A 174 7.79 3.04 -6.08
C ARG A 174 7.98 3.94 -4.86
N VAL A 175 8.15 3.33 -3.69
CA VAL A 175 8.62 4.04 -2.50
C VAL A 175 10.10 4.34 -2.66
N ASP A 176 10.47 5.62 -2.63
CA ASP A 176 11.83 6.12 -2.94
C ASP A 176 12.94 5.46 -2.11
N LYS A 177 12.64 5.12 -0.87
CA LYS A 177 13.59 4.50 0.06
C LYS A 177 13.39 2.99 0.08
N ASN A 178 14.47 2.27 -0.22
CA ASN A 178 14.49 0.81 -0.10
C ASN A 178 14.50 0.38 1.37
N LEU A 179 14.08 -0.85 1.61
CA LEU A 179 14.23 -1.53 2.89
C LEU A 179 15.66 -2.09 3.00
N ASN A 180 16.13 -2.30 4.23
CA ASN A 180 17.49 -2.81 4.51
C ASN A 180 17.76 -4.19 3.87
N THR A 181 16.72 -4.93 3.51
CA THR A 181 16.77 -6.28 2.92
C THR A 181 16.97 -6.29 1.41
N GLY A 182 17.17 -5.13 0.78
CA GLY A 182 17.19 -4.99 -0.68
C GLY A 182 15.80 -5.12 -1.30
N MET A 183 14.75 -5.16 -0.49
CA MET A 183 13.36 -5.14 -0.93
C MET A 183 12.89 -3.71 -1.24
N VAL A 184 11.98 -3.62 -2.20
CA VAL A 184 11.37 -2.37 -2.65
C VAL A 184 9.87 -2.46 -2.43
N MET A 185 9.30 -1.46 -1.79
CA MET A 185 7.86 -1.33 -1.64
C MET A 185 7.28 -0.54 -2.82
N ILE A 186 6.16 -1.02 -3.33
CA ILE A 186 5.39 -0.37 -4.39
C ILE A 186 3.91 -0.31 -3.98
N HIS A 187 3.19 0.72 -4.40
CA HIS A 187 1.77 0.92 -4.12
C HIS A 187 1.02 1.61 -5.26
#